data_AF-A0A7J7PFN7-F1
#
_entry.id   AF-A0A7J7PFN7-F1
#
_cell.length_a   1.000
_cell.length_b   1.000
_cell.length_c   1.000
_cell.angle_alpha   90.00
_cell.angle_beta   90.00
_cell.angle_gamma   90.00
#
_symmetry.space_group_name_H-M   'P 1'
#
loop_
_entity.id
_entity.type
_entity.pdbx_description
1 polymer ?
#
loop_
_entity_poly.entity_id
_entity_poly.type
_entity_poly.pdbx_seq_one_letter_code
_entity_poly.pdbx_strand_id
1 'polypeptide(L)'
;MIRKVLLAVAGILATPLKLGRKLRHRHPKSTWNDKYSKAAILKVYNECSFLISVYWINYEGVLQQYGTVRPGKIHSLNTFSTHPWRFKPSDGAAKPVWTYVGSSAVLRLQPGGKLQVKQLAAAEQQPQQEEDDGSWVKPEWGQYRQRGCVAGMPIMAYDCVCDEAVSALACGISNMTACCRPDIMERLVAAGCTLAVIGRGQVTTDIPAHYFLRCQAEEGGRDIDGTTRGLGATRCVPTASCGEENLIMTADDRYPAESILVHEFAHCVMNLGFSAEDTAAVHNLFEQAQRCKTYDDLECYMMDNADEYFAEASQAWFGATVRCDVNSGINTRNKLQQHDPGMAELLHKVYGDNSWCYTDTSPGVFTGQKPRAKAVNGSSSSSSRPSEQVLVGASAGAGGQLPRAMLRHSQPGSALP
;
A
#
# COMPACT_ATOMS: atom_id res chain seq x y z
N MET A 1 -33.53 46.68 3.52
CA MET A 1 -32.62 47.64 4.17
C MET A 1 -31.19 47.14 3.91
N ILE A 2 -30.46 47.69 2.91
CA ILE A 2 -29.51 48.84 3.05
C ILE A 2 -28.34 48.39 3.95
N ARG A 3 -27.04 48.34 3.62
CA ARG A 3 -26.10 48.92 2.60
C ARG A 3 -24.80 48.08 2.63
N LYS A 4 -24.16 47.74 1.50
CA LYS A 4 -23.05 48.44 0.80
C LYS A 4 -21.81 48.81 1.66
N VAL A 5 -20.64 48.17 1.44
CA VAL A 5 -19.44 48.61 0.65
C VAL A 5 -18.44 49.47 1.46
N LEU A 6 -17.15 49.08 1.55
CA LEU A 6 -15.97 49.77 0.97
C LEU A 6 -14.60 49.23 1.47
N LEU A 7 -13.67 49.08 0.52
CA LEU A 7 -12.20 49.03 0.71
C LEU A 7 -11.63 50.41 1.09
N ALA A 8 -10.47 50.45 1.77
CA ALA A 8 -9.20 51.03 1.28
C ALA A 8 -8.29 51.65 2.38
N VAL A 9 -7.09 51.07 2.50
CA VAL A 9 -5.71 51.65 2.55
C VAL A 9 -5.45 53.06 3.11
N ALA A 10 -4.56 53.14 4.12
CA ALA A 10 -3.41 54.07 4.34
C ALA A 10 -2.98 53.92 5.83
N GLY A 11 -1.75 53.97 6.33
CA GLY A 11 -0.41 54.34 5.84
C GLY A 11 0.39 54.94 7.03
N ILE A 12 1.42 54.21 7.50
CA ILE A 12 2.67 54.67 8.17
C ILE A 12 2.59 55.33 9.57
N LEU A 13 3.25 54.71 10.57
CA LEU A 13 4.36 55.31 11.35
C LEU A 13 5.04 54.27 12.27
N ALA A 14 6.36 54.20 12.19
CA ALA A 14 7.23 53.33 12.96
C ALA A 14 7.49 53.89 14.37
N THR A 15 7.56 53.01 15.38
CA THR A 15 8.29 53.22 16.65
C THR A 15 8.59 51.87 17.32
N PRO A 16 9.66 51.76 18.14
CA PRO A 16 10.45 50.53 18.25
C PRO A 16 9.96 49.53 19.30
N LEU A 17 10.41 48.29 19.10
CA LEU A 17 10.20 47.09 19.93
C LEU A 17 10.30 47.35 21.45
N LYS A 18 9.23 46.96 22.17
CA LYS A 18 9.32 46.49 23.55
C LYS A 18 9.06 44.99 23.56
N LEU A 19 10.02 44.22 24.08
CA LEU A 19 9.88 42.80 24.37
C LEU A 19 8.69 42.57 25.33
N GLY A 20 7.53 42.25 24.77
CA GLY A 20 6.36 41.78 25.49
C GLY A 20 6.33 40.25 25.48
N ARG A 21 6.16 39.66 26.67
CA ARG A 21 5.90 38.23 26.93
C ARG A 21 5.30 37.49 25.74
N LYS A 22 5.91 36.36 25.34
CA LYS A 22 5.32 35.37 24.42
C LYS A 22 3.91 35.00 24.92
N LEU A 23 2.90 35.62 24.33
CA LEU A 23 1.52 35.13 24.37
C LEU A 23 1.57 33.73 23.79
N ARG A 24 1.25 32.74 24.62
CA ARG A 24 0.97 31.38 24.14
C ARG A 24 -0.16 31.52 23.12
N HIS A 25 0.16 31.40 21.84
CA HIS A 25 -0.85 31.11 20.84
C HIS A 25 -1.46 29.77 21.22
N ARG A 26 -2.64 29.82 21.85
CA ARG A 26 -3.57 28.69 21.79
C ARG A 26 -3.86 28.52 20.31
N HIS A 27 -3.36 27.44 19.72
CA HIS A 27 -3.90 26.96 18.46
C HIS A 27 -5.42 26.85 18.64
N PRO A 28 -6.24 27.46 17.77
CA PRO A 28 -7.64 27.09 17.73
C PRO A 28 -7.67 25.58 17.50
N LYS A 29 -8.29 24.85 18.43
CA LYS A 29 -8.61 23.43 18.23
C LYS A 29 -9.23 23.32 16.85
N SER A 30 -8.71 22.45 15.98
CA SER A 30 -9.34 22.16 14.70
C SER A 30 -10.79 21.78 15.00
N THR A 31 -11.73 22.51 14.41
CA THR A 31 -13.17 22.22 14.54
C THR A 31 -13.62 21.17 13.53
N TRP A 32 -12.69 20.47 12.87
CA TRP A 32 -13.00 19.43 11.91
C TRP A 32 -13.18 18.12 12.68
N ASN A 33 -14.43 17.83 13.02
CA ASN A 33 -14.82 16.67 13.81
C ASN A 33 -15.20 15.54 12.86
N ASP A 34 -14.28 14.59 12.63
CA ASP A 34 -14.47 13.46 11.70
C ASP A 34 -15.55 12.46 12.14
N LYS A 35 -16.07 12.59 13.37
CA LYS A 35 -17.20 11.78 13.87
C LYS A 35 -18.47 11.85 13.01
N TYR A 36 -18.57 12.80 12.08
CA TYR A 36 -19.74 12.97 11.20
C TYR A 36 -19.40 12.95 9.71
N SER A 37 -18.14 12.69 9.33
CA SER A 37 -17.77 12.72 7.93
C SER A 37 -18.20 11.44 7.22
N LYS A 38 -19.05 11.58 6.20
CA LYS A 38 -19.52 10.46 5.38
C LYS A 38 -18.61 10.31 4.16
N ALA A 39 -18.37 9.06 3.75
CA ALA A 39 -17.75 8.78 2.46
C ALA A 39 -18.53 9.49 1.35
N ALA A 40 -17.80 10.08 0.41
CA ALA A 40 -18.33 10.88 -0.68
C ALA A 40 -17.57 10.56 -1.97
N ILE A 41 -18.25 10.66 -3.10
CA ILE A 41 -17.66 10.47 -4.44
C ILE A 41 -17.86 11.73 -5.25
N LEU A 42 -16.77 12.33 -5.73
CA LEU A 42 -16.81 13.49 -6.60
C LEU A 42 -16.45 13.09 -8.01
N LYS A 43 -17.35 13.31 -8.98
CA LYS A 43 -17.05 13.19 -10.40
C LYS A 43 -16.71 14.56 -10.96
N VAL A 44 -15.43 14.83 -11.18
CA VAL A 44 -14.90 16.13 -11.60
C VAL A 44 -14.77 16.17 -13.11
N TYR A 45 -15.67 16.89 -13.77
CA TYR A 45 -15.68 17.13 -15.21
C TYR A 45 -14.93 18.42 -15.53
N ASN A 46 -13.92 18.32 -16.37
CA ASN A 46 -13.22 19.48 -16.91
C ASN A 46 -13.90 19.96 -18.20
N GLU A 47 -14.70 21.03 -18.12
CA GLU A 47 -15.30 21.70 -19.30
C GLU A 47 -14.43 22.85 -19.82
N CYS A 48 -13.22 23.01 -19.27
CA CYS A 48 -12.24 23.97 -19.74
C CYS A 48 -11.38 23.37 -20.87
N SER A 49 -10.70 24.24 -21.62
CA SER A 49 -9.78 23.85 -22.69
C SER A 49 -8.35 23.58 -22.22
N PHE A 50 -8.08 23.63 -20.91
CA PHE A 50 -6.76 23.45 -20.31
C PHE A 50 -6.77 22.37 -19.22
N LEU A 51 -5.58 21.82 -18.92
CA LEU A 51 -5.39 20.82 -17.87
C LEU A 51 -5.65 21.44 -16.49
N ILE A 52 -6.44 20.74 -15.66
CA ILE A 52 -6.76 21.16 -14.29
C ILE A 52 -6.06 20.23 -13.31
N SER A 53 -5.29 20.78 -12.38
CA SER A 53 -4.75 20.04 -11.24
C SER A 53 -5.75 20.01 -10.09
N VAL A 54 -5.88 18.83 -9.48
CA VAL A 54 -6.76 18.52 -8.35
C VAL A 54 -5.94 18.51 -7.07
N TYR A 55 -6.39 19.24 -6.06
CA TYR A 55 -5.74 19.33 -4.76
C TYR A 55 -6.71 19.04 -3.63
N TRP A 56 -6.28 18.21 -2.70
CA TRP A 56 -6.87 18.17 -1.36
C TRP A 56 -6.17 19.21 -0.48
N ILE A 57 -6.92 19.93 0.35
CA ILE A 57 -6.34 20.77 1.39
C ILE A 57 -6.33 19.93 2.67
N ASN A 58 -5.13 19.56 3.14
CA ASN A 58 -4.99 18.75 4.34
C ASN A 58 -5.37 19.52 5.61
N TYR A 59 -5.33 18.87 6.77
CA TYR A 59 -5.76 19.44 8.05
C TYR A 59 -4.90 20.62 8.53
N GLU A 60 -3.67 20.74 8.02
CA GLU A 60 -2.76 21.86 8.25
C GLU A 60 -2.97 23.02 7.26
N GLY A 61 -3.88 22.87 6.29
CA GLY A 61 -4.17 23.89 5.27
C GLY A 61 -3.21 23.86 4.07
N VAL A 62 -2.40 22.80 3.94
CA VAL A 62 -1.43 22.61 2.85
C VAL A 62 -2.10 21.88 1.68
N LEU A 63 -1.79 22.33 0.45
CA LEU A 63 -2.29 21.71 -0.77
C LEU A 63 -1.51 20.42 -1.08
N GLN A 64 -2.21 19.30 -1.10
CA GLN A 64 -1.71 18.00 -1.55
C GLN A 64 -2.23 17.73 -2.96
N GLN A 65 -1.33 17.62 -3.94
CA GLN A 65 -1.74 17.35 -5.33
C GLN A 65 -2.18 15.90 -5.44
N TYR A 66 -3.41 15.70 -5.91
CA TYR A 66 -4.05 14.39 -5.96
C TYR A 66 -4.18 13.85 -7.39
N GLY A 67 -4.15 14.74 -8.39
CA GLY A 67 -4.22 14.33 -9.79
C GLY A 67 -4.41 15.50 -10.74
N THR A 68 -4.71 15.18 -12.00
CA THR A 68 -5.10 16.17 -13.01
C THR A 68 -6.36 15.71 -13.76
N VAL A 69 -7.04 16.63 -14.43
CA VAL A 69 -8.20 16.33 -15.28
C VAL A 69 -7.98 17.00 -16.63
N ARG A 70 -7.84 16.21 -17.70
CA ARG A 70 -7.67 16.72 -19.07
C ARG A 70 -8.95 17.41 -19.59
N PRO A 71 -8.85 18.35 -20.56
CA PRO A 71 -10.01 18.96 -21.20
C PRO A 71 -11.02 17.93 -21.69
N GLY A 72 -12.29 18.10 -21.33
CA GLY A 72 -13.39 17.20 -21.70
C GLY A 72 -13.42 15.85 -20.97
N LYS A 73 -12.51 15.61 -20.02
CA LYS A 73 -12.43 14.36 -19.26
C LYS A 73 -13.03 14.51 -17.85
N ILE A 74 -13.22 13.35 -17.22
CA ILE A 74 -13.82 13.20 -15.90
C ILE A 74 -12.80 12.51 -15.00
N HIS A 75 -12.67 12.99 -13.78
CA HIS A 75 -11.86 12.34 -12.76
C HIS A 75 -12.74 12.03 -11.55
N SER A 76 -12.75 10.77 -11.10
CA SER A 76 -13.57 10.33 -9.96
C SER A 76 -12.74 10.28 -8.69
N LEU A 77 -13.14 11.04 -7.67
CA LEU A 77 -12.47 11.13 -6.37
C LEU A 77 -13.30 10.42 -5.31
N ASN A 78 -12.73 9.40 -4.67
CA ASN A 78 -13.25 8.88 -3.41
C ASN A 78 -12.71 9.75 -2.28
N THR A 79 -13.60 10.31 -1.48
CA THR A 79 -13.26 11.31 -0.47
C THR A 79 -14.24 11.24 0.70
N PHE A 80 -14.17 12.20 1.60
CA PHE A 80 -15.17 12.38 2.64
C PHE A 80 -15.84 13.73 2.51
N SER A 81 -17.08 13.83 2.99
CA SER A 81 -17.92 15.02 2.85
C SER A 81 -17.34 16.29 3.48
N THR A 82 -16.37 16.14 4.37
CA THR A 82 -15.65 17.25 5.03
C THR A 82 -14.35 17.63 4.31
N HIS A 83 -13.88 16.87 3.32
CA HIS A 83 -12.62 17.14 2.65
C HIS A 83 -12.73 18.38 1.74
N PRO A 84 -11.90 19.41 1.97
CA PRO A 84 -11.81 20.54 1.07
C PRO A 84 -10.97 20.24 -0.16
N TRP A 85 -11.61 20.33 -1.32
CA TRP A 85 -10.99 20.18 -2.62
C TRP A 85 -10.79 21.53 -3.30
N ARG A 86 -9.66 21.67 -3.98
CA ARG A 86 -9.30 22.84 -4.77
C ARG A 86 -8.83 22.41 -6.15
N PHE A 87 -9.27 23.13 -7.16
CA PHE A 87 -8.95 22.88 -8.56
C PHE A 87 -8.35 24.15 -9.17
N LYS A 88 -7.26 24.02 -9.91
CA LYS A 88 -6.60 25.14 -10.61
C LYS A 88 -5.95 24.69 -11.92
N PRO A 89 -5.75 25.59 -12.89
CA PRO A 89 -4.92 25.32 -14.06
C PRO A 89 -3.56 24.75 -13.70
N SER A 90 -3.12 23.73 -14.44
CA SER A 90 -1.81 23.08 -14.22
C SER A 90 -0.63 23.89 -14.79
N ASP A 91 -0.89 24.86 -15.66
CA ASP A 91 0.11 25.77 -16.26
C ASP A 91 0.63 26.84 -15.28
N GLY A 92 0.19 26.81 -14.03
CA GLY A 92 0.56 27.77 -12.99
C GLY A 92 -0.28 29.04 -12.99
N ALA A 93 -1.29 29.16 -13.85
CA ALA A 93 -2.19 30.30 -13.83
C ALA A 93 -2.94 30.40 -12.48
N ALA A 94 -2.94 31.59 -11.89
CA ALA A 94 -3.54 31.83 -10.58
C ALA A 94 -5.09 31.77 -10.59
N LYS A 95 -5.71 31.79 -11.77
CA LYS A 95 -7.17 31.74 -11.99
C LYS A 95 -7.47 31.02 -13.30
N PRO A 96 -8.66 30.41 -13.42
CA PRO A 96 -9.71 30.25 -12.40
C PRO A 96 -9.30 29.32 -11.24
N VAL A 97 -9.98 29.46 -10.10
CA VAL A 97 -9.84 28.55 -8.95
C VAL A 97 -11.24 28.09 -8.56
N TRP A 98 -11.43 26.79 -8.44
CA TRP A 98 -12.67 26.21 -7.92
C TRP A 98 -12.39 25.51 -6.61
N THR A 99 -13.36 25.54 -5.70
CA THR A 99 -13.28 24.80 -4.44
C THR A 99 -14.59 24.07 -4.17
N TYR A 100 -14.50 22.89 -3.56
CA TYR A 100 -15.67 22.11 -3.18
C TYR A 100 -15.45 21.42 -1.83
N VAL A 101 -16.45 21.49 -0.97
CA VAL A 101 -16.58 20.70 0.27
C VAL A 101 -18.04 20.26 0.31
N GLY A 102 -18.31 18.97 0.44
CA GLY A 102 -19.67 18.47 0.50
C GLY A 102 -19.81 17.00 0.15
N SER A 103 -21.06 16.54 0.12
CA SER A 103 -21.46 15.18 -0.24
C SER A 103 -21.13 14.79 -1.68
N SER A 104 -21.39 13.53 -2.04
CA SER A 104 -21.16 13.01 -3.39
C SER A 104 -21.81 13.88 -4.48
N ALA A 105 -21.03 14.34 -5.44
CA ALA A 105 -21.49 15.28 -6.46
C ALA A 105 -20.72 15.15 -7.78
N VAL A 106 -21.40 15.52 -8.86
CA VAL A 106 -20.78 15.83 -10.15
C VAL A 106 -20.39 17.31 -10.14
N LEU A 107 -19.10 17.59 -10.30
CA LEU A 107 -18.52 18.92 -10.35
C LEU A 107 -18.12 19.23 -11.80
N ARG A 108 -18.79 20.18 -12.45
CA ARG A 108 -18.42 20.66 -13.78
C ARG A 108 -17.65 21.97 -13.68
N LEU A 109 -16.35 21.92 -13.98
CA LEU A 109 -15.43 23.04 -13.93
C LEU A 109 -15.47 23.79 -15.26
N GLN A 110 -16.10 24.96 -15.27
CA GLN A 110 -16.37 25.74 -16.48
C GLN A 110 -15.40 26.91 -16.68
N PRO A 111 -15.12 27.30 -17.95
CA PRO A 111 -14.33 28.48 -18.25
C PRO A 111 -14.78 29.72 -17.46
N GLY A 112 -13.82 30.55 -17.03
CA GLY A 112 -14.10 31.76 -16.24
C GLY A 112 -14.34 31.53 -14.75
N GLY A 113 -14.17 30.30 -14.24
CA GLY A 113 -14.20 30.00 -12.79
C GLY A 113 -15.59 29.67 -12.24
N LYS A 114 -16.53 29.33 -13.13
CA LYS A 114 -17.86 28.88 -12.73
C LYS A 114 -17.82 27.40 -12.36
N LEU A 115 -18.42 27.03 -11.23
CA LEU A 115 -18.59 25.64 -10.79
C LEU A 115 -20.07 25.29 -10.89
N GLN A 116 -20.42 24.25 -11.65
CA GLN A 116 -21.74 23.64 -11.59
C GLN A 116 -21.68 22.36 -10.75
N VAL A 117 -22.56 22.25 -9.76
CA VAL A 117 -22.64 21.11 -8.85
C VAL A 117 -23.98 20.41 -9.04
N LYS A 118 -23.95 19.10 -9.31
CA LYS A 118 -25.15 18.24 -9.30
C LYS A 118 -24.93 17.13 -8.29
N GLN A 119 -25.87 16.91 -7.37
CA GLN A 119 -25.76 15.79 -6.41
C GLN A 119 -25.76 14.45 -7.15
N LEU A 120 -24.87 13.54 -6.75
CA LEU A 120 -24.74 12.22 -7.35
C LEU A 120 -25.82 11.30 -6.78
N ALA A 121 -26.67 10.75 -7.64
CA ALA A 121 -27.72 9.82 -7.21
C ALA A 121 -27.11 8.56 -6.60
N ALA A 122 -27.79 7.92 -5.64
CA ALA A 122 -27.28 6.73 -4.94
C ALA A 122 -26.86 5.59 -5.88
N ALA A 123 -27.54 5.44 -7.03
CA ALA A 123 -27.20 4.44 -8.05
C ALA A 123 -25.94 4.81 -8.87
N GLU A 124 -25.57 6.08 -8.97
CA GLU A 124 -24.41 6.57 -9.72
C GLU A 124 -23.15 6.71 -8.85
N GLN A 125 -23.27 6.41 -7.55
CA GLN A 125 -22.18 6.32 -6.57
C GLN A 125 -21.40 5.00 -6.66
N GLN A 126 -21.77 4.11 -7.59
CA GLN A 126 -20.89 3.01 -7.98
C GLN A 126 -19.82 3.55 -8.94
N PRO A 127 -18.54 3.14 -8.82
CA PRO A 127 -17.52 3.50 -9.79
C PRO A 127 -18.01 3.13 -11.18
N GLN A 128 -18.08 4.10 -12.09
CA GLN A 128 -18.13 3.76 -13.50
C GLN A 128 -16.76 3.17 -13.81
N GLN A 129 -16.69 1.85 -13.91
CA GLN A 129 -15.63 1.20 -14.67
C GLN A 129 -15.66 1.88 -16.04
N GLU A 130 -14.56 2.54 -16.43
CA GLU A 130 -14.34 2.75 -17.86
C GLU A 130 -14.50 1.38 -18.52
N GLU A 131 -15.28 1.29 -19.60
CA GLU A 131 -15.39 0.05 -20.35
C GLU A 131 -13.99 -0.31 -20.85
N ASP A 132 -13.33 -1.17 -20.10
CA ASP A 132 -12.05 -1.76 -20.45
C ASP A 132 -12.30 -2.70 -21.62
N ASP A 133 -11.79 -2.34 -22.79
CA ASP A 133 -11.92 -3.15 -24.01
C ASP A 133 -11.06 -4.42 -23.96
N GLY A 134 -10.31 -4.64 -22.86
CA GLY A 134 -9.48 -5.80 -22.60
C GLY A 134 -8.26 -5.89 -23.52
N SER A 135 -7.98 -4.85 -24.32
CA SER A 135 -6.92 -4.86 -25.33
C SER A 135 -5.51 -4.94 -24.73
N TRP A 136 -5.35 -4.61 -23.45
CA TRP A 136 -4.08 -4.68 -22.73
C TRP A 136 -3.77 -6.09 -22.17
N VAL A 137 -4.76 -6.98 -22.09
CA VAL A 137 -4.56 -8.35 -21.61
C VAL A 137 -3.84 -9.16 -22.68
N LYS A 138 -2.68 -9.71 -22.34
CA LYS A 138 -1.91 -10.52 -23.29
C LYS A 138 -2.48 -11.94 -23.38
N PRO A 139 -2.71 -12.49 -24.59
CA PRO A 139 -3.28 -13.83 -24.75
C PRO A 139 -2.49 -14.93 -24.02
N GLU A 140 -1.16 -14.80 -23.95
CA GLU A 140 -0.27 -15.75 -23.27
C GLU A 140 -0.48 -15.84 -21.76
N TRP A 141 -1.17 -14.88 -21.14
CA TRP A 141 -1.51 -14.93 -19.71
C TRP A 141 -2.67 -15.89 -19.41
N GLY A 142 -3.48 -16.22 -20.42
CA GLY A 142 -4.71 -17.00 -20.25
C GLY A 142 -5.79 -16.21 -19.51
N GLN A 143 -6.67 -16.91 -18.78
CA GLN A 143 -7.82 -16.28 -18.14
C GLN A 143 -7.50 -15.80 -16.72
N TYR A 144 -7.94 -14.58 -16.39
CA TYR A 144 -8.01 -14.13 -15.00
C TYR A 144 -9.22 -14.77 -14.32
N ARG A 145 -8.97 -15.65 -13.35
CA ARG A 145 -10.03 -16.40 -12.67
C ARG A 145 -9.68 -16.68 -11.23
N GLN A 146 -10.67 -17.18 -10.49
CA GLN A 146 -10.41 -17.73 -9.17
C GLN A 146 -9.56 -19.00 -9.30
N ARG A 147 -8.38 -18.97 -8.69
CA ARG A 147 -7.41 -20.07 -8.64
C ARG A 147 -7.36 -20.74 -7.26
N GLY A 148 -7.93 -20.11 -6.23
CA GLY A 148 -8.03 -20.68 -4.89
C GLY A 148 -8.99 -19.91 -3.97
N CYS A 149 -9.01 -20.30 -2.71
CA CYS A 149 -9.74 -19.60 -1.65
C CYS A 149 -9.02 -19.85 -0.32
N VAL A 150 -8.94 -18.84 0.54
CA VAL A 150 -8.35 -18.94 1.88
C VAL A 150 -9.15 -18.09 2.85
N ALA A 151 -9.50 -18.64 4.02
CA ALA A 151 -10.24 -17.94 5.07
C ALA A 151 -11.49 -17.17 4.57
N GLY A 152 -12.20 -17.72 3.58
CA GLY A 152 -13.39 -17.10 2.98
C GLY A 152 -13.12 -16.04 1.91
N MET A 153 -11.86 -15.79 1.57
CA MET A 153 -11.44 -14.82 0.55
C MET A 153 -10.98 -15.53 -0.73
N PRO A 154 -11.47 -15.14 -1.92
CA PRO A 154 -11.03 -15.73 -3.18
C PRO A 154 -9.58 -15.31 -3.50
N ILE A 155 -8.83 -16.25 -4.09
CA ILE A 155 -7.50 -16.00 -4.66
C ILE A 155 -7.66 -15.95 -6.17
N MET A 156 -7.39 -14.79 -6.77
CA MET A 156 -7.57 -14.50 -8.19
C MET A 156 -6.21 -14.37 -8.88
N ALA A 157 -6.03 -15.03 -10.00
CA ALA A 157 -4.82 -14.92 -10.80
C ALA A 157 -5.06 -15.31 -12.26
N TYR A 158 -4.17 -14.86 -13.15
CA TYR A 158 -4.11 -15.35 -14.52
C TYR A 158 -3.58 -16.79 -14.57
N ASP A 159 -3.91 -17.53 -15.64
CA ASP A 159 -3.44 -18.92 -15.82
C ASP A 159 -1.91 -19.03 -15.89
N CYS A 160 -1.20 -17.98 -16.33
CA CYS A 160 0.26 -17.95 -16.35
C CYS A 160 0.92 -17.99 -14.96
N VAL A 161 0.19 -17.71 -13.88
CA VAL A 161 0.70 -17.79 -12.51
C VAL A 161 0.82 -19.25 -12.08
N CYS A 162 1.98 -19.62 -11.53
CA CYS A 162 2.26 -20.96 -11.04
C CYS A 162 1.39 -21.33 -9.82
N ASP A 163 1.00 -22.61 -9.72
CA ASP A 163 0.16 -23.09 -8.62
C ASP A 163 0.89 -23.00 -7.26
N GLU A 164 2.23 -23.06 -7.28
CA GLU A 164 3.07 -22.88 -6.10
C GLU A 164 2.89 -21.50 -5.47
N ALA A 165 2.78 -20.43 -6.27
CA ALA A 165 2.55 -19.08 -5.75
C ALA A 165 1.15 -18.92 -5.15
N VAL A 166 0.13 -19.51 -5.79
CA VAL A 166 -1.25 -19.55 -5.25
C VAL A 166 -1.27 -20.29 -3.91
N SER A 167 -0.57 -21.42 -3.82
CA SER A 167 -0.45 -22.23 -2.61
C SER A 167 0.31 -21.53 -1.50
N ALA A 168 1.41 -20.84 -1.83
CA ALA A 168 2.20 -20.05 -0.89
C ALA A 168 1.41 -18.89 -0.30
N LEU A 169 0.63 -18.17 -1.13
CA LEU A 169 -0.29 -17.14 -0.68
C LEU A 169 -1.34 -17.72 0.29
N ALA A 170 -2.00 -18.82 -0.09
CA ALA A 170 -2.99 -19.48 0.76
C ALA A 170 -2.38 -19.94 2.10
N CYS A 171 -1.16 -20.49 2.07
CA CYS A 171 -0.44 -20.92 3.27
C CYS A 171 -0.12 -19.72 4.18
N GLY A 172 0.44 -18.64 3.64
CA GLY A 172 0.77 -17.43 4.40
C GLY A 172 -0.46 -16.81 5.08
N ILE A 173 -1.56 -16.64 4.34
CA ILE A 173 -2.79 -16.06 4.90
C ILE A 173 -3.44 -17.00 5.93
N SER A 174 -3.47 -18.31 5.68
CA SER A 174 -4.01 -19.28 6.64
C SER A 174 -3.27 -19.21 7.98
N ASN A 175 -1.94 -19.14 7.95
CA ASN A 175 -1.14 -19.07 9.17
C ASN A 175 -1.23 -17.70 9.85
N MET A 176 -1.15 -16.60 9.10
CA MET A 176 -1.28 -15.24 9.66
C MET A 176 -2.62 -15.03 10.37
N THR A 177 -3.70 -15.63 9.83
CA THR A 177 -5.06 -15.45 10.35
C THR A 177 -5.56 -16.54 11.29
N ALA A 178 -4.75 -17.57 11.58
CA ALA A 178 -5.18 -18.75 12.34
C ALA A 178 -5.81 -18.45 13.70
N CYS A 179 -5.31 -17.43 14.40
CA CYS A 179 -5.83 -16.98 15.70
C CYS A 179 -6.43 -15.55 15.65
N CYS A 180 -6.64 -15.01 14.45
CA CYS A 180 -7.16 -13.65 14.27
C CYS A 180 -8.57 -13.53 14.86
N ARG A 181 -8.88 -12.35 15.41
CA ARG A 181 -10.17 -12.08 16.06
C ARG A 181 -11.32 -12.36 15.08
N PRO A 182 -12.32 -13.19 15.42
CA PRO A 182 -13.35 -13.62 14.47
C PRO A 182 -14.14 -12.48 13.83
N ASP A 183 -14.44 -11.42 14.58
CA ASP A 183 -15.20 -10.26 14.08
C ASP A 183 -14.42 -9.47 13.00
N ILE A 184 -13.09 -9.47 13.06
CA ILE A 184 -12.23 -8.87 12.03
C ILE A 184 -12.32 -9.71 10.76
N MET A 185 -12.25 -11.04 10.89
CA MET A 185 -12.34 -11.97 9.76
C MET A 185 -13.71 -11.89 9.07
N GLU A 186 -14.80 -11.81 9.84
CA GLU A 186 -16.15 -11.61 9.30
C GLU A 186 -16.26 -10.32 8.48
N ARG A 187 -15.68 -9.21 8.97
CA ARG A 187 -15.68 -7.93 8.26
C ARG A 187 -14.82 -7.96 6.99
N LEU A 188 -13.68 -8.65 7.01
CA LEU A 188 -12.86 -8.86 5.80
C LEU A 188 -13.66 -9.55 4.69
N VAL A 189 -14.32 -10.65 5.03
CA VAL A 189 -15.13 -11.42 4.08
C VAL A 189 -16.35 -10.60 3.63
N ALA A 190 -17.05 -9.94 4.55
CA ALA A 190 -18.22 -9.11 4.24
C ALA A 190 -17.87 -7.89 3.36
N ALA A 191 -16.65 -7.36 3.48
CA ALA A 191 -16.14 -6.27 2.64
C ALA A 191 -15.74 -6.73 1.22
N GLY A 192 -15.79 -8.04 0.92
CA GLY A 192 -15.40 -8.59 -0.36
C GLY A 192 -13.89 -8.65 -0.56
N CYS A 193 -13.12 -8.79 0.52
CA CYS A 193 -11.66 -8.89 0.45
C CYS A 193 -11.25 -10.02 -0.52
N THR A 194 -10.48 -9.65 -1.53
CA THR A 194 -9.97 -10.52 -2.59
C THR A 194 -8.45 -10.47 -2.59
N LEU A 195 -7.81 -11.60 -2.87
CA LEU A 195 -6.36 -11.71 -2.91
C LEU A 195 -5.94 -11.99 -4.35
N ALA A 196 -5.01 -11.23 -4.88
CA ALA A 196 -4.53 -11.36 -6.25
C ALA A 196 -3.04 -11.73 -6.30
N VAL A 197 -2.68 -12.61 -7.23
CA VAL A 197 -1.26 -12.89 -7.53
C VAL A 197 -0.87 -12.19 -8.82
N ILE A 198 0.19 -11.40 -8.76
CA ILE A 198 0.74 -10.73 -9.94
C ILE A 198 1.86 -11.61 -10.51
N GLY A 199 1.66 -12.18 -11.71
CA GLY A 199 2.63 -13.07 -12.34
C GLY A 199 3.97 -12.39 -12.64
N ARG A 200 5.04 -13.18 -12.81
CA ARG A 200 6.41 -12.65 -13.07
C ARG A 200 6.53 -11.81 -14.34
N GLY A 201 5.73 -12.14 -15.36
CA GLY A 201 5.70 -11.42 -16.64
C GLY A 201 4.67 -10.27 -16.67
N GLN A 202 4.10 -9.93 -15.51
CA GLN A 202 3.03 -8.95 -15.34
C GLN A 202 3.48 -7.83 -14.41
N VAL A 203 2.86 -6.67 -14.54
CA VAL A 203 3.01 -5.54 -13.62
C VAL A 203 1.75 -5.36 -12.76
N THR A 204 1.81 -4.50 -11.75
CA THR A 204 0.72 -4.34 -10.77
C THR A 204 -0.59 -3.91 -11.40
N THR A 205 -0.54 -2.99 -12.38
CA THR A 205 -1.73 -2.54 -13.10
C THR A 205 -2.31 -3.57 -14.07
N ASP A 206 -1.64 -4.73 -14.27
CA ASP A 206 -2.22 -5.84 -15.04
C ASP A 206 -3.25 -6.65 -14.22
N ILE A 207 -3.33 -6.43 -12.91
CA ILE A 207 -4.44 -6.95 -12.11
C ILE A 207 -5.69 -6.12 -12.44
N PRO A 208 -6.80 -6.73 -12.88
CA PRO A 208 -7.99 -5.98 -13.30
C PRO A 208 -8.51 -4.99 -12.24
N ALA A 209 -8.42 -5.36 -10.96
CA ALA A 209 -8.82 -4.49 -9.84
C ALA A 209 -7.94 -3.24 -9.69
N HIS A 210 -6.73 -3.23 -10.25
CA HIS A 210 -5.73 -2.16 -10.15
C HIS A 210 -5.51 -1.41 -11.47
N TYR A 211 -6.17 -1.82 -12.55
CA TYR A 211 -5.99 -1.26 -13.90
C TYR A 211 -6.11 0.27 -13.93
N PHE A 212 -7.05 0.84 -13.18
CA PHE A 212 -7.28 2.29 -13.11
C PHE A 212 -6.02 3.10 -12.68
N LEU A 213 -5.06 2.47 -12.00
CA LEU A 213 -3.80 3.12 -11.60
C LEU A 213 -2.88 3.40 -12.80
N ARG A 214 -3.01 2.65 -13.90
CA ARG A 214 -2.31 2.92 -15.17
C ARG A 214 -2.71 4.28 -15.72
N CYS A 215 -4.01 4.55 -15.75
CA CYS A 215 -4.55 5.84 -16.16
C CYS A 215 -4.03 6.98 -15.27
N GLN A 216 -3.95 6.75 -13.95
CA GLN A 216 -3.40 7.76 -13.03
C GLN A 216 -1.93 8.09 -13.31
N ALA A 217 -1.11 7.08 -13.63
CA ALA A 217 0.29 7.30 -13.99
C ALA A 217 0.40 8.14 -15.29
N GLU A 218 -0.41 7.84 -16.31
CA GLU A 218 -0.47 8.62 -17.57
C GLU A 218 -0.94 10.07 -17.39
N GLU A 219 -1.63 10.35 -16.28
CA GLU A 219 -2.07 11.68 -15.86
C GLU A 219 -1.05 12.43 -14.97
N GLY A 220 0.18 11.92 -14.90
CA GLY A 220 1.27 12.47 -14.11
C GLY A 220 1.27 12.04 -12.64
N GLY A 221 0.50 11.00 -12.30
CA GLY A 221 0.53 10.34 -11.02
C GLY A 221 1.76 9.45 -10.82
N ARG A 222 1.81 8.76 -9.67
CA ARG A 222 2.89 7.82 -9.36
C ARG A 222 2.92 6.67 -10.36
N ASP A 223 4.10 6.32 -10.85
CA ASP A 223 4.33 5.09 -11.59
C ASP A 223 4.26 3.89 -10.64
N ILE A 224 3.08 3.27 -10.53
CA ILE A 224 2.86 2.13 -9.64
C ILE A 224 3.62 0.90 -10.13
N ASP A 225 3.64 0.64 -11.44
CA ASP A 225 4.32 -0.53 -12.01
C ASP A 225 5.84 -0.46 -11.79
N GLY A 226 6.40 0.74 -11.97
CA GLY A 226 7.80 1.06 -11.71
C GLY A 226 8.16 1.14 -10.21
N THR A 227 7.19 1.12 -9.28
CA THR A 227 7.49 1.22 -7.84
C THR A 227 7.02 0.08 -6.93
N THR A 228 5.98 -0.70 -7.24
CA THR A 228 5.46 -1.73 -6.31
C THR A 228 5.16 -3.10 -6.97
N ARG A 229 5.39 -4.20 -6.24
CA ARG A 229 4.90 -5.57 -6.57
C ARG A 229 3.91 -6.08 -5.51
N GLY A 230 3.28 -5.15 -4.83
CA GLY A 230 2.29 -5.40 -3.79
C GLY A 230 1.42 -4.16 -3.67
N LEU A 231 0.16 -4.39 -3.32
CA LEU A 231 -0.77 -3.34 -2.93
C LEU A 231 -1.75 -3.92 -1.92
N GLY A 232 -1.97 -3.21 -0.82
CA GLY A 232 -2.97 -3.53 0.18
C GLY A 232 -4.38 -3.19 -0.30
N ALA A 233 -5.36 -3.88 0.26
CA ALA A 233 -6.76 -3.60 -0.04
C ALA A 233 -7.20 -2.28 0.59
N THR A 234 -8.09 -1.57 -0.11
CA THR A 234 -8.82 -0.39 0.41
C THR A 234 -10.32 -0.67 0.38
N ARG A 235 -11.11 0.14 1.07
CA ARG A 235 -12.59 0.00 1.02
C ARG A 235 -13.17 0.16 -0.38
N CYS A 236 -12.50 0.90 -1.27
CA CYS A 236 -12.97 1.14 -2.64
C CYS A 236 -12.48 0.05 -3.59
N VAL A 237 -11.29 -0.50 -3.33
CA VAL A 237 -10.67 -1.58 -4.10
C VAL A 237 -10.28 -2.65 -3.10
N PRO A 238 -11.21 -3.56 -2.74
CA PRO A 238 -11.01 -4.56 -1.70
C PRO A 238 -10.14 -5.72 -2.22
N THR A 239 -9.08 -5.42 -2.97
CA THR A 239 -8.16 -6.39 -3.54
C THR A 239 -6.75 -6.07 -3.10
N ALA A 240 -6.17 -6.96 -2.31
CA ALA A 240 -4.73 -6.98 -2.09
C ALA A 240 -4.04 -7.80 -3.17
N SER A 241 -2.81 -7.46 -3.49
CA SER A 241 -1.99 -8.19 -4.44
C SER A 241 -0.56 -8.39 -3.96
N CYS A 242 0.06 -9.47 -4.42
CA CYS A 242 1.47 -9.75 -4.18
C CYS A 242 2.10 -10.39 -5.40
N GLY A 243 3.34 -10.01 -5.70
CA GLY A 243 4.15 -10.56 -6.78
C GLY A 243 4.46 -12.03 -6.55
N GLU A 244 4.35 -12.82 -7.62
CA GLU A 244 4.66 -14.25 -7.64
C GLU A 244 6.08 -14.56 -7.12
N GLU A 245 7.06 -13.73 -7.51
CA GLU A 245 8.46 -13.87 -7.10
C GLU A 245 8.68 -13.69 -5.60
N ASN A 246 7.92 -12.81 -4.95
CA ASN A 246 7.98 -12.60 -3.50
C ASN A 246 7.27 -13.76 -2.78
N LEU A 247 6.11 -14.19 -3.28
CA LEU A 247 5.36 -15.30 -2.69
C LEU A 247 6.19 -16.59 -2.62
N ILE A 248 6.97 -16.90 -3.67
CA ILE A 248 7.81 -18.11 -3.71
C ILE A 248 9.27 -17.84 -3.38
N MET A 249 9.63 -16.62 -2.96
CA MET A 249 10.97 -16.20 -2.54
C MET A 249 12.08 -16.56 -3.55
N THR A 250 11.79 -16.46 -4.85
CA THR A 250 12.71 -16.89 -5.91
C THR A 250 12.97 -15.77 -6.90
N ALA A 251 14.24 -15.37 -7.02
CA ALA A 251 14.71 -14.32 -7.94
C ALA A 251 13.94 -12.99 -7.81
N ASP A 252 13.52 -12.65 -6.59
CA ASP A 252 12.93 -11.35 -6.26
C ASP A 252 14.05 -10.30 -6.14
N ASP A 253 14.05 -9.33 -7.04
CA ASP A 253 15.01 -8.22 -7.06
C ASP A 253 14.53 -6.98 -6.30
N ARG A 254 13.25 -6.95 -5.95
CA ARG A 254 12.58 -5.80 -5.37
C ARG A 254 12.46 -5.93 -3.85
N TYR A 255 12.03 -7.08 -3.36
CA TYR A 255 11.77 -7.34 -1.94
C TYR A 255 12.45 -8.63 -1.42
N PRO A 256 13.77 -8.86 -1.67
CA PRO A 256 14.46 -10.08 -1.25
C PRO A 256 14.61 -10.25 0.27
N ALA A 257 14.27 -9.22 1.05
CA ALA A 257 14.50 -9.13 2.48
C ALA A 257 13.20 -9.20 3.31
N GLU A 258 12.05 -9.38 2.68
CA GLU A 258 10.75 -9.32 3.37
C GLU A 258 9.64 -10.07 2.62
N SER A 259 8.57 -10.38 3.37
CA SER A 259 7.31 -10.83 2.79
C SER A 259 6.37 -9.64 2.61
N ILE A 260 6.15 -9.28 1.36
CA ILE A 260 5.15 -8.26 0.99
C ILE A 260 3.74 -8.77 1.27
N LEU A 261 3.50 -10.08 1.15
CA LEU A 261 2.20 -10.66 1.51
C LEU A 261 1.76 -10.29 2.94
N VAL A 262 2.66 -10.40 3.92
CA VAL A 262 2.34 -10.07 5.32
C VAL A 262 2.04 -8.59 5.50
N HIS A 263 2.81 -7.72 4.82
CA HIS A 263 2.61 -6.28 4.83
C HIS A 263 1.25 -5.88 4.23
N GLU A 264 1.01 -6.29 2.98
CA GLU A 264 -0.21 -5.90 2.25
C GLU A 264 -1.47 -6.51 2.85
N PHE A 265 -1.37 -7.70 3.45
CA PHE A 265 -2.49 -8.28 4.17
C PHE A 265 -2.76 -7.59 5.52
N ALA A 266 -1.73 -7.04 6.18
CA ALA A 266 -1.94 -6.20 7.36
C ALA A 266 -2.75 -4.92 7.00
N HIS A 267 -2.49 -4.31 5.84
CA HIS A 267 -3.36 -3.25 5.32
C HIS A 267 -4.80 -3.73 5.10
N CYS A 268 -5.02 -4.96 4.62
CA CYS A 268 -6.38 -5.51 4.48
C CYS A 268 -7.08 -5.57 5.84
N VAL A 269 -6.41 -6.16 6.83
CA VAL A 269 -6.89 -6.29 8.20
C VAL A 269 -7.31 -4.93 8.76
N MET A 270 -6.46 -3.91 8.59
CA MET A 270 -6.76 -2.55 9.07
C MET A 270 -7.87 -1.85 8.27
N ASN A 271 -7.80 -1.85 6.94
CA ASN A 271 -8.69 -1.05 6.10
C ASN A 271 -10.12 -1.60 6.00
N LEU A 272 -10.23 -2.93 6.02
CA LEU A 272 -11.49 -3.65 5.82
C LEU A 272 -11.98 -4.35 7.09
N GLY A 273 -11.06 -4.86 7.91
CA GLY A 273 -11.38 -5.71 9.07
C GLY A 273 -11.56 -4.95 10.38
N PHE A 274 -11.00 -3.76 10.55
CA PHE A 274 -11.06 -3.04 11.83
C PHE A 274 -12.40 -2.37 12.11
N SER A 275 -12.77 -2.35 13.39
CA SER A 275 -13.78 -1.44 13.92
C SER A 275 -13.25 0.00 13.99
N ALA A 276 -14.13 0.96 14.23
CA ALA A 276 -13.70 2.34 14.44
C ALA A 276 -12.78 2.48 15.66
N GLU A 277 -13.01 1.67 16.69
CA GLU A 277 -12.21 1.60 17.91
C GLU A 277 -10.81 1.04 17.63
N ASP A 278 -10.70 -0.05 16.86
CA ASP A 278 -9.39 -0.63 16.49
C ASP A 278 -8.58 0.34 15.62
N THR A 279 -9.22 0.97 14.63
CA THR A 279 -8.57 2.01 13.80
C THR A 279 -8.08 3.16 14.69
N ALA A 280 -8.94 3.68 15.58
CA ALA A 280 -8.53 4.76 16.50
C ALA A 280 -7.37 4.34 17.41
N ALA A 281 -7.29 3.07 17.83
CA ALA A 281 -6.19 2.57 18.63
C ALA A 281 -4.84 2.66 17.89
N VAL A 282 -4.78 2.27 16.62
CA VAL A 282 -3.57 2.42 15.78
C VAL A 282 -3.17 3.88 15.66
N HIS A 283 -4.12 4.76 15.30
CA HIS A 283 -3.85 6.19 15.14
C HIS A 283 -3.32 6.83 16.43
N ASN A 284 -3.90 6.50 17.58
CA ASN A 284 -3.44 7.02 18.87
C ASN A 284 -2.01 6.55 19.21
N LEU A 285 -1.69 5.28 18.94
CA LEU A 285 -0.34 4.74 19.14
C LEU A 285 0.66 5.41 18.21
N PHE A 286 0.30 5.59 16.94
CA PHE A 286 1.11 6.29 15.95
C PHE A 286 1.42 7.74 16.36
N GLU A 287 0.40 8.52 16.72
CA GLU A 287 0.56 9.90 17.20
C GLU A 287 1.42 9.95 18.47
N GLN A 288 1.29 8.96 19.36
CA GLN A 288 2.14 8.84 20.54
C GLN A 288 3.59 8.56 20.15
N ALA A 289 3.84 7.62 19.25
CA ALA A 289 5.18 7.28 18.76
C ALA A 289 5.86 8.50 18.11
N GLN A 290 5.14 9.25 17.27
CA GLN A 290 5.63 10.50 16.68
C GLN A 290 5.95 11.57 17.73
N ARG A 291 5.05 11.78 18.70
CA ARG A 291 5.21 12.78 19.76
C ARG A 291 6.37 12.44 20.70
N CYS A 292 6.55 11.16 21.01
CA CYS A 292 7.60 10.67 21.88
C CYS A 292 8.93 10.42 21.15
N LYS A 293 8.93 10.44 19.81
CA LYS A 293 10.07 10.10 18.96
C LYS A 293 10.68 8.76 19.33
N THR A 294 9.82 7.75 19.45
CA THR A 294 10.27 6.42 19.89
C THR A 294 11.12 5.73 18.83
N TYR A 295 10.98 6.07 17.55
CA TYR A 295 11.77 5.51 16.46
C TYR A 295 12.94 6.45 16.13
N ASP A 296 14.13 5.86 15.93
CA ASP A 296 15.40 6.58 15.77
C ASP A 296 15.38 7.54 14.56
N ASP A 297 14.59 7.18 13.54
CA ASP A 297 14.38 7.98 12.35
C ASP A 297 12.87 8.13 12.09
N LEU A 298 12.34 9.34 12.28
CA LEU A 298 10.94 9.63 11.96
C LEU A 298 10.67 9.70 10.45
N GLU A 299 11.73 9.68 9.62
CA GLU A 299 11.64 9.53 8.17
C GLU A 299 11.70 8.06 7.73
N CYS A 300 11.79 7.11 8.67
CA CYS A 300 11.65 5.69 8.31
C CYS A 300 10.21 5.40 7.86
N TYR A 301 10.07 4.48 6.92
CA TYR A 301 8.81 4.18 6.24
C TYR A 301 7.66 3.85 7.20
N MET A 302 7.93 3.11 8.28
CA MET A 302 6.97 2.81 9.34
C MET A 302 6.35 4.07 9.98
N MET A 303 7.02 5.22 9.91
CA MET A 303 6.55 6.48 10.48
C MET A 303 5.90 7.43 9.46
N ASP A 304 5.75 7.02 8.20
CA ASP A 304 5.10 7.82 7.14
C ASP A 304 3.63 8.09 7.45
N ASN A 305 2.89 7.06 7.88
CA ASN A 305 1.50 7.18 8.33
C ASN A 305 1.09 5.99 9.22
N ALA A 306 -0.11 6.08 9.82
CA ALA A 306 -0.63 5.07 10.75
C ALA A 306 -0.83 3.68 10.11
N ASP A 307 -1.10 3.62 8.81
CA ASP A 307 -1.32 2.36 8.08
C ASP A 307 0.01 1.62 7.91
N GLU A 308 1.06 2.31 7.48
CA GLU A 308 2.43 1.75 7.38
C GLU A 308 2.97 1.36 8.76
N TYR A 309 2.69 2.18 9.77
CA TYR A 309 3.03 1.87 11.16
C TYR A 309 2.44 0.53 11.62
N PHE A 310 1.19 0.23 11.28
CA PHE A 310 0.57 -1.05 11.59
C PHE A 310 1.11 -2.20 10.72
N ALA A 311 1.35 -1.96 9.43
CA ALA A 311 1.81 -2.98 8.50
C ALA A 311 3.24 -3.44 8.80
N GLU A 312 4.17 -2.51 9.04
CA GLU A 312 5.55 -2.81 9.43
C GLU A 312 5.63 -3.47 10.82
N ALA A 313 4.80 -3.02 11.76
CA ALA A 313 4.69 -3.68 13.07
C ALA A 313 4.16 -5.13 12.93
N SER A 314 3.22 -5.37 12.01
CA SER A 314 2.74 -6.72 11.69
C SER A 314 3.83 -7.58 11.07
N GLN A 315 4.67 -7.04 10.18
CA GLN A 315 5.83 -7.76 9.66
C GLN A 315 6.80 -8.14 10.77
N ALA A 316 7.11 -7.22 11.69
CA ALA A 316 7.95 -7.52 12.84
C ALA A 316 7.32 -8.60 13.74
N TRP A 317 6.01 -8.51 13.99
CA TRP A 317 5.25 -9.48 14.78
C TRP A 317 5.33 -10.89 14.22
N PHE A 318 5.30 -11.06 12.91
CA PHE A 318 5.41 -12.36 12.25
C PHE A 318 6.83 -12.71 11.79
N GLY A 319 7.85 -11.91 12.12
CA GLY A 319 9.22 -12.16 11.66
C GLY A 319 9.35 -12.19 10.13
N ALA A 320 8.57 -11.35 9.45
CA ALA A 320 8.39 -11.33 8.00
C ALA A 320 9.30 -10.32 7.28
N THR A 321 10.32 -9.80 7.96
CA THR A 321 11.32 -8.89 7.37
C THR A 321 12.65 -9.01 8.10
N VAL A 322 13.76 -8.86 7.38
CA VAL A 322 15.10 -8.63 7.97
C VAL A 322 15.61 -7.22 7.71
N ARG A 323 14.78 -6.36 7.09
CA ARG A 323 15.10 -4.96 6.88
C ARG A 323 15.25 -4.22 8.21
N CYS A 324 16.03 -3.15 8.17
CA CYS A 324 16.24 -2.26 9.31
C CYS A 324 15.97 -0.80 8.96
N ASP A 325 15.97 -0.45 7.68
CA ASP A 325 15.80 0.89 7.15
C ASP A 325 14.36 1.41 7.24
N VAL A 326 13.37 0.51 7.28
CA VAL A 326 11.94 0.86 7.31
C VAL A 326 11.35 0.97 8.70
N ASN A 327 11.98 0.34 9.70
CA ASN A 327 11.39 0.13 11.02
C ASN A 327 12.41 0.31 12.17
N SER A 328 13.48 1.09 11.94
CA SER A 328 14.58 1.30 12.89
C SER A 328 15.21 -0.02 13.42
N GLY A 329 15.20 -1.08 12.62
CA GLY A 329 15.74 -2.39 13.00
C GLY A 329 14.84 -3.23 13.92
N ILE A 330 13.60 -2.80 14.16
CA ILE A 330 12.59 -3.46 14.99
C ILE A 330 11.87 -4.51 14.14
N ASN A 331 12.60 -5.54 13.72
CA ASN A 331 12.16 -6.53 12.74
C ASN A 331 11.78 -7.89 13.34
N THR A 332 11.63 -7.99 14.66
CA THR A 332 11.17 -9.22 15.33
C THR A 332 10.13 -8.90 16.40
N ARG A 333 9.26 -9.88 16.70
CA ARG A 333 8.23 -9.77 17.73
C ARG A 333 8.80 -9.35 19.09
N ASN A 334 9.94 -9.93 19.47
CA ASN A 334 10.59 -9.62 20.74
C ASN A 334 11.10 -8.17 20.78
N LYS A 335 11.75 -7.69 19.70
CA LYS A 335 12.16 -6.28 19.60
C LYS A 335 10.96 -5.36 19.67
N LEU A 336 9.86 -5.70 18.98
CA LEU A 336 8.63 -4.90 19.00
C LEU A 336 8.01 -4.86 20.41
N GLN A 337 7.94 -5.99 21.12
CA GLN A 337 7.43 -6.04 22.49
C GLN A 337 8.25 -5.18 23.46
N GLN A 338 9.57 -5.11 23.28
CA GLN A 338 10.45 -4.30 24.11
C GLN A 338 10.36 -2.81 23.77
N HIS A 339 10.27 -2.49 22.48
CA HIS A 339 10.34 -1.13 21.97
C HIS A 339 8.97 -0.42 21.95
N ASP A 340 7.94 -1.12 21.49
CA ASP A 340 6.58 -0.62 21.34
C ASP A 340 5.56 -1.61 21.95
N PRO A 341 5.52 -1.71 23.29
CA PRO A 341 4.62 -2.65 23.98
C PRO A 341 3.14 -2.35 23.72
N GLY A 342 2.77 -1.10 23.43
CA GLY A 342 1.39 -0.72 23.11
C GLY A 342 0.94 -1.28 21.77
N MET A 343 1.77 -1.15 20.73
CA MET A 343 1.53 -1.78 19.44
C MET A 343 1.56 -3.32 19.54
N ALA A 344 2.50 -3.88 20.31
CA ALA A 344 2.55 -5.32 20.55
C ALA A 344 1.26 -5.86 21.22
N GLU A 345 0.69 -5.14 22.18
CA GLU A 345 -0.59 -5.51 22.81
C GLU A 345 -1.75 -5.43 21.81
N LEU A 346 -1.77 -4.41 20.95
CA LEU A 346 -2.79 -4.28 19.91
C LEU A 346 -2.71 -5.43 18.90
N LEU A 347 -1.51 -5.79 18.44
CA LEU A 347 -1.30 -6.91 17.54
C LEU A 347 -1.69 -8.25 18.17
N HIS A 348 -1.45 -8.43 19.48
CA HIS A 348 -1.95 -9.60 20.21
C HIS A 348 -3.48 -9.64 20.26
N LYS A 349 -4.16 -8.50 20.47
CA LYS A 349 -5.64 -8.43 20.41
C LYS A 349 -6.20 -8.73 19.02
N VAL A 350 -5.47 -8.37 17.97
CA VAL A 350 -5.89 -8.57 16.57
C VAL A 350 -5.62 -10.00 16.12
N TYR A 351 -4.38 -10.49 16.27
CA TYR A 351 -3.93 -11.77 15.74
C TYR A 351 -4.00 -12.93 16.75
N GLY A 352 -4.36 -12.66 18.00
CA GLY A 352 -4.46 -13.66 19.07
C GLY A 352 -3.12 -14.25 19.50
N ASP A 353 -3.17 -15.41 20.15
CA ASP A 353 -2.01 -16.22 20.57
C ASP A 353 -1.35 -16.94 19.38
N ASN A 354 -1.16 -16.24 18.25
CA ASN A 354 -0.55 -16.80 17.06
C ASN A 354 0.98 -16.87 17.23
N SER A 355 1.52 -18.09 17.36
CA SER A 355 2.95 -18.32 17.50
C SER A 355 3.71 -18.41 16.17
N TRP A 356 3.01 -18.39 15.03
CA TRP A 356 3.64 -18.52 13.72
C TRP A 356 4.60 -17.36 13.45
N CYS A 357 5.77 -17.69 12.90
CA CYS A 357 6.64 -16.78 12.20
C CYS A 357 6.63 -17.12 10.72
N TYR A 358 6.69 -16.12 9.84
CA TYR A 358 6.70 -16.33 8.38
C TYR A 358 7.80 -17.30 7.94
N THR A 359 8.96 -17.26 8.60
CA THR A 359 10.10 -18.17 8.36
C THR A 359 9.78 -19.64 8.59
N ASP A 360 8.74 -19.97 9.36
CA ASP A 360 8.36 -21.37 9.65
C ASP A 360 7.79 -22.07 8.42
N THR A 361 7.16 -21.29 7.53
CA THR A 361 6.52 -21.78 6.30
C THR A 361 7.04 -21.12 5.04
N SER A 362 8.06 -20.26 5.17
CA SER A 362 8.60 -19.50 4.04
C SER A 362 9.15 -20.46 2.98
N PRO A 363 8.79 -20.29 1.69
CA PRO A 363 9.30 -21.13 0.62
C PRO A 363 10.79 -20.89 0.30
N GLY A 364 11.38 -19.84 0.87
CA GLY A 364 12.80 -19.53 0.75
C GLY A 364 13.33 -18.73 1.95
N VAL A 365 14.62 -18.44 1.94
CA VAL A 365 15.25 -17.61 3.00
C VAL A 365 15.28 -16.15 2.57
N PHE A 366 15.10 -15.22 3.51
CA PHE A 366 15.40 -13.81 3.27
C PHE A 366 16.89 -13.65 3.01
N THR A 367 17.25 -13.28 1.78
CA THR A 367 18.66 -13.19 1.39
C THR A 367 19.27 -11.85 1.81
N GLY A 368 18.44 -10.82 2.02
CA GLY A 368 18.90 -9.45 2.31
C GLY A 368 19.75 -8.84 1.20
N GLN A 369 19.90 -9.53 0.07
CA GLN A 369 20.79 -9.20 -1.04
C GLN A 369 20.01 -9.32 -2.35
N LYS A 370 20.09 -8.28 -3.19
CA LYS A 370 19.53 -8.35 -4.55
C LYS A 370 20.19 -9.50 -5.33
N PRO A 371 19.43 -10.28 -6.12
CA PRO A 371 20.01 -11.32 -6.96
C PRO A 371 21.13 -10.72 -7.83
N ARG A 372 22.32 -11.33 -7.81
CA ARG A 372 23.40 -10.92 -8.72
C ARG A 372 22.89 -11.07 -10.15
N ALA A 373 22.92 -9.98 -10.93
CA ALA A 373 22.64 -10.03 -12.37
C ALA A 373 23.48 -11.16 -12.99
N LYS A 374 22.84 -12.08 -13.71
CA LYS A 374 23.56 -13.11 -14.47
C LYS A 374 24.46 -12.37 -15.46
N ALA A 375 25.78 -12.50 -15.27
CA ALA A 375 26.73 -12.05 -16.27
C ALA A 375 26.40 -12.76 -17.59
N VAL A 376 26.00 -11.97 -18.60
CA VAL A 376 25.89 -12.46 -19.97
C VAL A 376 27.32 -12.77 -20.41
N ASN A 377 27.71 -14.04 -20.31
CA ASN A 377 28.99 -14.51 -20.86
C ASN A 377 28.89 -14.48 -22.38
N GLY A 378 29.16 -13.31 -22.96
CA GLY A 378 29.56 -13.19 -24.35
C GLY A 378 30.96 -13.77 -24.51
N SER A 379 31.07 -14.83 -25.30
CA SER A 379 32.36 -15.39 -25.71
C SER A 379 33.11 -14.40 -26.61
N SER A 380 34.35 -14.08 -26.24
CA SER A 380 35.40 -13.85 -27.25
C SER A 380 36.77 -14.05 -26.61
N SER A 381 37.49 -14.99 -27.20
CA SER A 381 38.88 -15.37 -27.01
C SER A 381 39.88 -14.22 -27.18
N SER A 382 40.92 -14.17 -26.35
CA SER A 382 42.32 -14.23 -26.84
C SER A 382 43.33 -14.39 -25.71
N SER A 383 44.18 -15.40 -25.92
CA SER A 383 45.41 -15.81 -25.27
C SER A 383 46.33 -14.73 -24.64
N SER A 384 46.90 -15.07 -23.49
CA SER A 384 48.35 -15.08 -23.28
C SER A 384 48.73 -16.01 -22.11
N ARG A 385 49.83 -16.75 -22.30
CA ARG A 385 50.33 -17.90 -21.52
C ARG A 385 51.14 -17.48 -20.26
N PRO A 386 51.49 -18.44 -19.37
CA PRO A 386 51.70 -18.21 -17.94
C PRO A 386 53.18 -18.07 -17.53
N SER A 387 53.39 -17.58 -16.31
CA SER A 387 54.65 -17.70 -15.57
C SER A 387 54.42 -18.59 -14.34
N GLU A 388 55.13 -19.72 -14.30
CA GLU A 388 55.34 -20.54 -13.11
C GLU A 388 56.02 -19.72 -12.00
N GLN A 389 55.68 -19.99 -10.72
CA GLN A 389 56.65 -20.60 -9.80
C GLN A 389 56.07 -20.95 -8.41
N VAL A 390 56.32 -22.21 -8.05
CA VAL A 390 56.67 -22.78 -6.74
C VAL A 390 55.56 -23.20 -5.76
N LEU A 391 55.50 -24.54 -5.63
CA LEU A 391 54.89 -25.36 -4.57
C LEU A 391 55.53 -25.13 -3.19
N VAL A 392 54.69 -25.19 -2.15
CA VAL A 392 54.80 -26.09 -0.96
C VAL A 392 53.34 -26.30 -0.49
N GLY A 393 52.74 -27.47 -0.27
CA GLY A 393 53.23 -28.81 0.04
C GLY A 393 52.83 -29.20 1.47
N ALA A 394 51.57 -29.58 1.74
CA ALA A 394 51.20 -30.46 2.86
C ALA A 394 49.77 -31.02 2.70
N SER A 395 49.69 -32.35 2.66
CA SER A 395 48.51 -33.21 2.52
C SER A 395 48.07 -33.82 3.86
N ALA A 396 46.76 -34.00 4.05
CA ALA A 396 46.06 -35.13 4.69
C ALA A 396 44.60 -34.66 4.98
N GLY A 397 43.51 -35.37 4.72
CA GLY A 397 43.27 -36.76 4.37
C GLY A 397 42.07 -37.28 5.21
N ALA A 398 41.04 -37.82 4.52
CA ALA A 398 39.86 -38.57 5.02
C ALA A 398 38.75 -37.75 5.73
N GLY A 399 37.45 -37.99 5.56
CA GLY A 399 36.67 -39.05 4.89
C GLY A 399 35.26 -39.12 5.53
N GLY A 400 34.23 -39.56 4.79
CA GLY A 400 32.86 -39.82 5.30
C GLY A 400 31.79 -38.97 4.62
N GLN A 401 31.18 -39.34 3.48
CA GLN A 401 30.31 -40.48 3.16
C GLN A 401 28.86 -40.32 3.67
N LEU A 402 27.96 -40.13 2.70
CA LEU A 402 26.49 -40.08 2.77
C LEU A 402 25.89 -41.44 3.20
N PRO A 403 24.64 -41.46 3.69
CA PRO A 403 23.76 -42.60 3.49
C PRO A 403 22.48 -42.26 2.71
N ARG A 404 22.13 -43.18 1.81
CA ARG A 404 20.88 -43.29 1.04
C ARG A 404 20.32 -44.69 1.30
N ALA A 405 19.06 -44.80 1.77
CA ALA A 405 18.15 -45.98 1.74
C ALA A 405 16.99 -45.70 2.75
N MET A 406 15.70 -46.02 2.58
CA MET A 406 14.97 -46.97 1.73
C MET A 406 13.55 -46.48 1.40
N LEU A 407 13.07 -46.88 0.21
CA LEU A 407 11.66 -46.98 -0.18
C LEU A 407 10.97 -48.13 0.58
N ARG A 408 9.74 -47.92 1.07
CA ARG A 408 8.68 -48.95 1.08
C ARG A 408 7.29 -48.34 0.89
N HIS A 409 6.61 -48.83 -0.16
CA HIS A 409 5.18 -48.71 -0.43
C HIS A 409 4.32 -49.29 0.69
N SER A 410 3.14 -48.69 0.95
CA SER A 410 1.91 -49.37 1.42
C SER A 410 0.69 -48.41 1.42
N GLN A 411 -0.24 -48.64 0.50
CA GLN A 411 -1.67 -48.29 0.50
C GLN A 411 -2.35 -49.42 -0.32
N PRO A 412 -3.67 -49.68 -0.27
CA PRO A 412 -4.76 -48.94 0.42
C PRO A 412 -5.70 -49.86 1.24
N GLY A 413 -6.67 -49.26 1.95
CA GLY A 413 -7.76 -49.98 2.61
C GLY A 413 -8.97 -49.09 2.86
N SER A 414 -9.91 -49.13 1.93
CA SER A 414 -11.27 -48.58 2.02
C SER A 414 -12.19 -49.50 2.84
N ALA A 415 -13.05 -48.93 3.69
CA ALA A 415 -14.46 -49.32 3.85
C ALA A 415 -15.13 -48.46 4.94
N LEU A 416 -16.11 -47.66 4.53
CA LEU A 416 -17.26 -47.30 5.34
C LEU A 416 -18.47 -48.12 4.81
N PRO A 417 -19.44 -48.48 5.66
CA PRO A 417 -20.79 -48.75 5.21
C PRO A 417 -21.55 -47.45 4.84
#